data_AF-A0A147EXB5-F1
#
_entry.id   AF-A0A147EXB5-F1
#
_cell.length_a   1.000
_cell.length_b   1.000
_cell.length_c   1.000
_cell.angle_alpha   90.00
_cell.angle_beta   90.00
_cell.angle_gamma   90.00
#
_symmetry.space_group_name_H-M   'P 1'
#
loop_
_entity.id
_entity.type
_entity.pdbx_description
1 polymer ?
#
loop_
_entity_poly.entity_id
_entity_poly.type
_entity_poly.pdbx_seq_one_letter_code
_entity_poly.pdbx_strand_id
1 'polypeptide(L)'
;MTWSIDPAQARAVCRTADEHAQAIDDVVTATANAFDTAQTAVGEGETSAALAEVAADPFLIRLAGMRRHVSTVTETTESVIALYDHADYDMAAQTQSTLNGWEP
;
A
#
# COMPACT_ATOMS: atom_id res chain seq x y z
N MET A 1 25.94 -8.84 14.96
CA MET A 1 24.77 -8.41 14.17
C MET A 1 23.90 -9.63 14.00
N THR A 2 22.77 -9.69 14.69
CA THR A 2 21.84 -10.82 14.57
C THR A 2 21.03 -10.59 13.29
N TRP A 3 21.18 -11.48 12.32
CA TRP A 3 20.42 -11.47 11.08
C TRP A 3 19.01 -12.03 11.36
N SER A 4 18.25 -11.32 12.19
CA SER A 4 16.89 -11.72 12.57
C SER A 4 15.96 -10.54 12.37
N ILE A 5 15.17 -10.59 11.31
CA ILE A 5 13.93 -9.82 11.24
C ILE A 5 12.85 -10.61 11.96
N ASP A 6 11.80 -9.94 12.43
CA ASP A 6 10.54 -10.57 12.84
C ASP A 6 9.57 -10.54 11.64
N PRO A 7 9.39 -11.65 10.91
CA PRO A 7 8.55 -11.68 9.72
C PRO A 7 7.07 -11.43 10.03
N ALA A 8 6.60 -11.81 11.23
CA ALA A 8 5.21 -11.61 11.64
C ALA A 8 4.95 -10.12 11.90
N GLN A 9 5.85 -9.46 12.62
CA GLN A 9 5.77 -8.01 12.83
C GLN A 9 5.86 -7.24 11.51
N ALA A 10 6.78 -7.61 10.63
CA ALA A 10 6.97 -6.94 9.34
C ALA A 10 5.73 -7.05 8.43
N ARG A 11 5.11 -8.24 8.35
CA ARG A 11 3.83 -8.44 7.63
C ARG A 11 2.68 -7.66 8.26
N ALA A 12 2.63 -7.57 9.59
CA ALA A 12 1.61 -6.77 10.27
C ALA A 12 1.71 -5.29 9.90
N VAL A 13 2.93 -4.74 9.82
CA VAL A 13 3.15 -3.35 9.37
C VAL A 13 2.71 -3.15 7.92
N CYS A 14 3.01 -4.09 7.01
CA CYS A 14 2.57 -4.02 5.61
C CYS A 14 1.04 -3.98 5.52
N ARG A 15 0.35 -4.84 6.27
CA ARG A 15 -1.12 -4.85 6.34
C ARG A 15 -1.69 -3.51 6.83
N THR A 16 -1.14 -2.96 7.91
CA THR A 16 -1.56 -1.64 8.43
C THR A 16 -1.37 -0.55 7.38
N ALA A 17 -0.26 -0.57 6.63
CA ALA A 17 -0.02 0.39 5.57
C ALA A 17 -1.04 0.25 4.42
N ASP A 18 -1.39 -0.98 4.03
CA ASP A 18 -2.44 -1.24 3.03
C ASP A 18 -3.82 -0.80 3.51
N GLU A 19 -4.17 -1.03 4.78
CA GLU A 19 -5.41 -0.55 5.39
C GLU A 19 -5.49 0.99 5.36
N HIS A 20 -4.40 1.68 5.68
CA HIS A 20 -4.33 3.14 5.56
C HIS A 20 -4.41 3.63 4.10
N ALA A 21 -3.84 2.86 3.17
CA ALA A 21 -3.95 3.18 1.74
C ALA A 21 -5.38 2.99 1.20
N GLN A 22 -6.14 2.02 1.73
CA GLN A 22 -7.56 1.85 1.38
C GLN A 22 -8.42 3.04 1.81
N ALA A 23 -8.12 3.65 2.96
CA ALA A 23 -8.81 4.86 3.40
C ALA A 23 -8.63 6.05 2.43
N ILE A 24 -7.63 6.02 1.55
CA ILE A 24 -7.45 7.03 0.49
C ILE A 24 -8.59 6.93 -0.55
N ASP A 25 -9.05 5.72 -0.88
CA ASP A 25 -10.17 5.54 -1.82
C ASP A 25 -11.47 6.13 -1.26
N ASP A 26 -11.69 5.99 0.05
CA ASP A 26 -12.83 6.60 0.75
C ASP A 26 -12.76 8.13 0.68
N VAL A 27 -11.58 8.72 0.91
CA VAL A 27 -11.38 10.18 0.81
C VAL A 27 -11.59 10.68 -0.61
N VAL A 28 -11.09 9.96 -1.62
CA VAL A 28 -11.30 10.28 -3.05
C VAL A 28 -12.79 10.27 -3.38
N THR A 29 -13.50 9.23 -2.97
CA THR A 29 -14.94 9.08 -3.21
C THR A 29 -15.74 10.16 -2.50
N ALA A 30 -15.46 10.41 -1.23
CA ALA A 30 -16.13 11.44 -0.44
C ALA A 30 -15.91 12.84 -1.02
N THR A 31 -14.70 13.12 -1.50
CA THR A 31 -14.34 14.40 -2.11
C THR A 31 -15.05 14.60 -3.45
N ALA A 32 -15.07 13.58 -4.32
CA ALA A 32 -15.80 13.62 -5.58
C ALA A 32 -17.31 13.87 -5.37
N ASN A 33 -17.92 13.15 -4.42
CA ASN A 33 -19.34 13.34 -4.07
C ASN A 33 -19.64 14.73 -3.50
N ALA A 34 -18.71 15.29 -2.71
CA ALA A 34 -18.86 16.64 -2.16
C ALA A 34 -18.86 17.70 -3.27
N PHE A 35 -17.99 17.56 -4.28
CA PHE A 35 -17.98 18.46 -5.44
C PHE A 35 -19.23 18.33 -6.30
N ASP A 36 -19.71 17.11 -6.56
CA ASP A 36 -20.95 16.87 -7.30
C ASP A 36 -22.18 17.47 -6.59
N THR A 37 -22.24 17.30 -5.26
CA THR A 37 -23.27 17.92 -4.41
C THR A 37 -23.19 19.45 -4.46
N ALA A 38 -21.98 20.01 -4.38
CA ALA A 38 -21.77 21.45 -4.45
C ALA A 38 -22.20 22.03 -5.81
N GLN A 39 -21.84 21.36 -6.92
CA GLN A 39 -22.26 21.76 -8.27
C GLN A 39 -23.79 21.74 -8.42
N THR A 40 -24.44 20.69 -7.92
CA THR A 40 -25.91 20.59 -7.94
C THR A 40 -26.56 21.72 -7.14
N ALA A 41 -25.95 22.13 -6.02
CA ALA A 41 -26.51 23.17 -5.14
C ALA A 41 -26.41 24.59 -5.72
N VAL A 42 -25.37 24.92 -6.49
CA VAL A 42 -25.20 26.27 -7.08
C VAL A 42 -25.99 26.47 -8.36
N GLY A 43 -26.48 25.40 -9.01
CA GLY A 43 -27.20 25.49 -10.28
C GLY A 43 -26.32 25.95 -11.44
N GLU A 44 -26.92 26.33 -12.57
CA GLU A 44 -26.16 26.76 -13.75
C GLU A 44 -25.56 28.16 -13.56
N GLY A 45 -24.27 28.31 -13.91
CA GLY A 45 -23.57 29.59 -13.87
C GLY A 45 -22.05 29.47 -13.68
N GLU A 46 -21.37 30.62 -13.60
CA GLU A 46 -19.92 30.70 -13.47
C GLU A 46 -19.38 29.97 -12.22
N THR A 47 -20.14 29.95 -11.12
CA THR A 47 -19.76 29.22 -9.91
C THR A 47 -19.75 27.71 -10.12
N SER A 48 -20.67 27.16 -10.91
CA SER A 48 -20.66 25.73 -11.26
C SER A 48 -19.48 25.37 -12.16
N ALA A 49 -19.12 26.25 -13.10
CA ALA A 49 -17.97 26.06 -13.98
C ALA A 49 -16.65 26.08 -13.19
N ALA A 50 -16.51 27.01 -12.24
CA ALA A 50 -15.35 27.05 -11.34
C ALA A 50 -15.25 25.79 -10.47
N LEU A 51 -16.38 25.28 -9.95
CA LEU A 51 -16.42 24.01 -9.22
C LEU A 51 -16.08 22.81 -10.11
N ALA A 52 -16.45 22.83 -11.40
CA ALA A 52 -16.08 21.80 -12.36
C ALA A 52 -14.57 21.81 -12.67
N GLU A 53 -13.96 22.99 -12.78
CA GLU A 53 -12.50 23.11 -12.93
C GLU A 53 -11.75 22.59 -11.70
N VAL A 54 -12.24 22.90 -10.48
CA VAL A 54 -11.64 22.39 -9.23
C VAL A 54 -11.87 20.87 -9.08
N ALA A 55 -13.04 20.35 -9.47
CA ALA A 55 -13.29 18.91 -9.47
C ALA A 55 -12.41 18.17 -10.50
N ALA A 56 -12.06 18.84 -11.60
CA ALA A 56 -11.11 18.35 -12.60
C ALA A 56 -9.63 18.52 -12.17
N ASP A 57 -9.36 19.08 -10.99
CA ASP A 57 -8.00 19.23 -10.46
C ASP A 57 -7.31 17.86 -10.36
N PRO A 58 -6.02 17.76 -10.73
CA PRO A 58 -5.24 16.53 -10.63
C PRO A 58 -5.09 16.00 -9.19
N PHE A 59 -5.61 16.67 -8.16
CA PHE A 59 -5.62 16.22 -6.78
C PHE A 59 -6.16 14.79 -6.61
N LEU A 60 -7.32 14.47 -7.19
CA LEU A 60 -7.89 13.11 -7.09
C LEU A 60 -7.00 12.08 -7.81
N ILE A 61 -6.39 12.46 -8.94
CA ILE A 61 -5.42 11.63 -9.66
C ILE A 61 -4.16 11.39 -8.82
N ARG A 62 -3.66 12.42 -8.13
CA ARG A 62 -2.49 12.33 -7.26
C ARG A 62 -2.75 11.44 -6.05
N LEU A 63 -3.95 11.52 -5.44
CA LEU A 63 -4.35 10.63 -4.35
C LEU A 63 -4.39 9.17 -4.80
N ALA A 64 -4.99 8.88 -5.97
CA ALA A 64 -4.98 7.54 -6.54
C ALA A 64 -3.54 7.05 -6.83
N GLY A 65 -2.67 7.93 -7.31
CA GLY A 65 -1.24 7.64 -7.50
C GLY A 65 -0.51 7.33 -6.19
N MET A 66 -0.81 8.06 -5.13
CA MET A 66 -0.24 7.84 -3.80
C MET A 66 -0.62 6.47 -3.24
N ARG A 67 -1.89 6.08 -3.36
CA ARG A 67 -2.34 4.72 -3.00
C ARG A 67 -1.53 3.66 -3.75
N ARG A 68 -1.40 3.81 -5.07
CA ARG A 68 -0.65 2.87 -5.91
C ARG A 68 0.81 2.75 -5.45
N HIS A 69 1.44 3.86 -5.07
CA HIS A 69 2.80 3.84 -4.54
C HIS A 69 2.88 3.09 -3.21
N VAL A 70 1.93 3.29 -2.28
CA VAL A 70 1.90 2.53 -1.02
C VAL A 70 1.77 1.04 -1.30
N SER A 71 0.84 0.62 -2.17
CA SER A 71 0.67 -0.79 -2.52
C SER A 71 1.92 -1.40 -3.17
N THR A 72 2.61 -0.68 -4.05
CA THR A 72 3.87 -1.18 -4.64
C THR A 72 4.96 -1.37 -3.57
N VAL A 73 5.03 -0.47 -2.58
CA VAL A 73 6.00 -0.58 -1.49
C VAL A 73 5.68 -1.76 -0.58
N THR A 74 4.41 -1.97 -0.22
CA THR A 74 3.99 -3.10 0.62
C THR A 74 4.19 -4.44 -0.10
N GLU A 75 3.83 -4.54 -1.38
CA GLU A 75 4.10 -5.73 -2.21
C GLU A 75 5.60 -6.05 -2.29
N THR A 76 6.44 -5.04 -2.52
CA THR A 76 7.89 -5.22 -2.57
C THR A 76 8.43 -5.68 -1.21
N THR A 77 7.90 -5.14 -0.12
CA THR A 77 8.31 -5.49 1.24
C THR A 77 7.92 -6.93 1.57
N GLU A 78 6.69 -7.35 1.25
CA GLU A 78 6.22 -8.74 1.36
C GLU A 78 7.13 -9.71 0.60
N SER A 79 7.54 -9.35 -0.62
CA SER A 79 8.47 -10.15 -1.43
C SER A 79 9.84 -10.32 -0.75
N VAL A 80 10.38 -9.25 -0.17
CA VAL A 80 11.64 -9.30 0.57
C VAL A 80 11.52 -10.15 1.85
N ILE A 81 10.41 -10.08 2.57
CA ILE A 81 10.14 -10.93 3.74
C ILE A 81 10.07 -12.40 3.32
N ALA A 82 9.40 -12.72 2.22
CA ALA A 82 9.32 -14.08 1.71
C ALA A 82 10.70 -14.63 1.32
N LEU A 83 11.55 -13.81 0.71
CA LEU A 83 12.94 -14.18 0.41
C LEU A 83 13.75 -14.46 1.69
N TYR A 84 13.57 -13.64 2.73
CA TYR A 84 14.20 -13.87 4.02
C TYR A 84 13.76 -15.20 4.64
N ASP A 85 12.46 -15.46 4.70
CA ASP A 85 11.93 -16.72 5.26
C ASP A 85 12.50 -17.93 4.51
N HIS A 86 12.57 -17.86 3.17
CA HIS A 86 13.13 -18.94 2.37
C HIS A 86 14.62 -19.19 2.65
N ALA A 87 15.42 -18.11 2.74
CA ALA A 87 16.84 -18.22 3.05
C ALA A 87 17.08 -18.78 4.47
N ASP A 88 16.23 -18.43 5.44
CA ASP A 88 16.30 -18.98 6.80
C ASP A 88 15.98 -20.48 6.82
N TYR A 89 14.95 -20.91 6.07
CA TYR A 89 14.64 -22.33 5.88
C TYR A 89 15.80 -23.11 5.25
N ASP A 90 16.42 -22.57 4.20
CA ASP A 90 17.54 -23.22 3.52
C ASP A 90 18.76 -23.37 4.45
N MET A 91 19.09 -22.33 5.21
CA MET A 91 20.15 -22.39 6.22
C MET A 91 19.84 -23.41 7.31
N ALA A 92 18.59 -23.47 7.79
CA ALA A 92 18.17 -24.45 8.78
C ALA A 92 18.28 -25.88 8.24
N ALA A 93 17.87 -26.12 7.00
CA ALA A 93 17.97 -27.41 6.33
C ALA A 93 19.44 -27.85 6.15
N GLN A 94 20.30 -26.95 5.70
CA GLN A 94 21.73 -27.22 5.52
C GLN A 94 22.45 -27.46 6.86
N THR A 95 22.06 -26.74 7.91
CA THR A 95 22.59 -26.96 9.26
C THR A 95 22.19 -28.34 9.77
N GLN A 96 20.94 -28.76 9.56
CA GLN A 96 20.47 -30.09 9.94
C GLN A 96 21.15 -31.23 9.16
N SER A 97 21.38 -31.08 7.85
CA SER A 97 22.07 -32.10 7.06
C SER A 97 23.51 -32.30 7.54
N THR A 98 24.21 -31.19 7.80
CA THR A 98 25.58 -31.18 8.31
C THR A 98 25.67 -31.82 9.70
N LEU A 99 24.73 -31.51 10.60
CA LEU A 99 24.67 -32.11 11.94
C LEU A 99 24.35 -33.61 11.93
N ASN A 100 23.56 -34.08 10.97
CA ASN A 100 23.21 -35.49 10.82
C ASN A 100 24.32 -36.33 10.13
N GLY A 101 25.48 -35.73 9.84
CA GLY A 101 26.61 -36.42 9.19
C GLY A 101 26.35 -36.79 7.73
N TRP A 102 25.31 -36.19 7.12
CA TRP A 102 25.06 -36.25 5.69
C TRP A 102 25.74 -35.03 5.07
N GLU A 103 27.07 -35.06 4.94
CA GLU A 103 27.70 -34.16 3.98
C GLU A 103 27.36 -34.62 2.55
N PRO A 104 27.26 -33.69 1.58
CA PRO A 104 26.82 -33.97 0.20
C PRO A 104 27.68 -35.00 -0.53
#